data_AF-A0A843EVL9-F1
#
_entry.id   AF-A0A843EVL9-F1
#
_cell.length_a   1.000
_cell.length_b   1.000
_cell.length_c   1.000
_cell.angle_alpha   90.00
_cell.angle_beta   90.00
_cell.angle_gamma   90.00
#
_symmetry.space_group_name_H-M   'P 1'
#
loop_
_entity.id
_entity.type
_entity.pdbx_description
1 polymer ?
#
loop_
_entity_poly.entity_id
_entity_poly.type
_entity_poly.pdbx_seq_one_letter_code
_entity_poly.pdbx_strand_id
1 'polypeptide(L)'
;MDEIASITDTNLTETQFYNRADEINMLSSLLGTTEFNSSPTILLTGIRGVGKTALIKKIKHKFDKEYLVVDIDLSRSNAYQQKKLSRGSIIKIIYDAIIKASKEFGLRTLDKKIEKYFKTNKFKIDKILSYEHIPVPVFESEENYARLADFVMELPQKIYEDNSDKLKGVFIFIDEIQLIKDLDNVDKFLWYMRSFIQNQKNVAY
;
A
#
# COMPACT_ATOMS: atom_id res chain seq x y z
N MET A 1 -25.58 10.98 28.91
CA MET A 1 -24.64 11.90 28.25
C MET A 1 -24.34 11.28 26.91
N ASP A 2 -25.01 11.77 25.86
CA ASP A 2 -24.82 11.26 24.51
C ASP A 2 -23.49 11.79 23.98
N GLU A 3 -22.47 10.93 23.98
CA GLU A 3 -21.25 11.19 23.23
C GLU A 3 -21.58 11.08 21.75
N ILE A 4 -21.86 12.22 21.13
CA ILE A 4 -21.88 12.35 19.69
C ILE A 4 -20.49 11.95 19.20
N ALA A 5 -20.41 10.80 18.53
CA ALA A 5 -19.23 10.34 17.82
C ALA A 5 -18.92 11.36 16.71
N SER A 6 -18.16 12.38 17.08
CA SER A 6 -17.56 13.32 16.15
C SER A 6 -16.72 12.51 15.18
N ILE A 7 -17.00 12.69 13.89
CA ILE A 7 -16.32 12.09 12.74
C ILE A 7 -14.88 12.59 12.73
N THR A 8 -14.07 12.09 13.65
CA THR A 8 -12.64 12.35 13.73
C THR A 8 -11.90 11.08 13.40
N ASP A 9 -10.72 11.24 12.81
CA ASP A 9 -9.81 10.20 12.32
C ASP A 9 -9.18 9.36 13.47
N THR A 10 -9.81 9.36 14.64
CA THR A 10 -9.37 8.76 15.90
C THR A 10 -9.75 7.28 15.96
N ASN A 11 -8.98 6.50 16.71
CA ASN A 11 -9.31 5.11 17.03
C ASN A 11 -10.59 5.11 17.87
N LEU A 12 -11.71 4.73 17.25
CA LEU A 12 -12.99 4.60 17.94
C LEU A 12 -12.86 3.57 19.08
N THR A 13 -13.37 3.92 20.26
CA THR A 13 -13.47 2.97 21.37
C THR A 13 -14.44 1.82 21.03
N GLU A 14 -14.36 0.70 21.73
CA GLU A 14 -15.23 -0.46 21.47
C GLU A 14 -16.72 -0.14 21.60
N THR A 15 -17.07 0.83 22.45
CA THR A 15 -18.44 1.31 22.64
C THR A 15 -18.90 2.25 21.51
N GLN A 16 -17.97 2.93 20.83
CA GLN A 16 -18.24 3.85 19.73
C GLN A 16 -18.24 3.16 18.35
N PHE A 17 -17.59 2.00 18.23
CA PHE A 17 -17.62 1.18 17.03
C PHE A 17 -18.72 0.11 17.14
N TYR A 18 -19.85 0.32 16.47
CA TYR A 18 -20.95 -0.63 16.40
C TYR A 18 -20.43 -2.06 16.12
N ASN A 19 -21.00 -3.06 16.79
CA ASN A 19 -20.50 -4.43 16.87
C ASN A 19 -20.43 -5.14 15.50
N ARG A 20 -19.33 -4.91 14.76
CA ARG A 20 -18.98 -5.56 13.48
C ARG A 20 -18.04 -6.76 13.67
N ALA A 21 -18.27 -7.53 14.74
CA ALA A 21 -17.41 -8.65 15.09
C ALA A 21 -17.34 -9.67 13.94
N ASP A 22 -18.47 -9.95 13.29
CA ASP A 22 -18.55 -10.91 12.20
C ASP A 22 -17.80 -10.43 10.96
N GLU A 23 -17.94 -9.16 10.55
CA GLU A 23 -17.17 -8.62 9.41
C GLU A 23 -15.68 -8.58 9.72
N ILE A 24 -15.29 -8.21 10.94
CA ILE A 24 -13.88 -8.24 11.36
C ILE A 24 -13.35 -9.67 11.28
N ASN A 25 -14.08 -10.65 11.79
CA ASN A 25 -13.64 -12.05 11.80
C ASN A 25 -13.54 -12.62 10.38
N MET A 26 -14.52 -12.33 9.52
CA MET A 26 -14.52 -12.75 8.12
C MET A 26 -13.32 -12.14 7.37
N LEU A 27 -13.14 -10.81 7.44
CA LEU A 27 -12.04 -10.13 6.75
C LEU A 27 -10.67 -10.57 7.29
N SER A 28 -10.53 -10.71 8.61
CA SER A 28 -9.29 -11.19 9.23
C SER A 28 -8.97 -12.63 8.79
N SER A 29 -9.99 -13.49 8.69
CA SER A 29 -9.79 -14.87 8.24
C SER A 29 -9.35 -14.93 6.78
N LEU A 30 -9.95 -14.12 5.91
CA LEU A 30 -9.53 -14.00 4.50
C LEU A 30 -8.11 -13.45 4.40
N LEU A 31 -7.78 -12.37 5.12
CA LEU A 31 -6.42 -11.82 5.11
C LEU A 31 -5.38 -12.83 5.65
N GLY A 32 -5.76 -13.65 6.64
CA GLY A 32 -4.91 -14.70 7.18
C GLY A 32 -4.48 -15.76 6.17
N THR A 33 -5.24 -15.97 5.08
CA THR A 33 -4.86 -16.97 4.06
C THR A 33 -3.60 -16.58 3.28
N THR A 34 -3.18 -15.31 3.34
CA THR A 34 -1.93 -14.80 2.75
C THR A 34 -0.69 -15.55 3.24
N GLU A 35 -0.69 -16.01 4.49
CA GLU A 35 0.40 -16.83 5.04
C GLU A 35 0.57 -18.16 4.28
N PHE A 36 -0.53 -18.71 3.75
CA PHE A 36 -0.57 -20.00 3.09
C PHE A 36 -0.52 -19.90 1.57
N ASN A 37 0.16 -18.87 1.04
CA ASN A 37 0.28 -18.60 -0.40
C ASN A 37 -1.06 -18.38 -1.11
N SER A 38 -2.09 -17.93 -0.37
CA SER A 38 -3.42 -17.65 -0.89
C SER A 38 -3.82 -16.23 -0.51
N SER A 39 -3.37 -15.26 -1.30
CA SER A 39 -3.63 -13.85 -1.00
C SER A 39 -4.92 -13.36 -1.65
N PRO A 40 -5.86 -12.80 -0.87
CA PRO A 40 -7.09 -12.26 -1.41
C PRO A 40 -6.88 -10.84 -1.99
N THR A 41 -7.77 -10.46 -2.91
CA THR A 41 -7.99 -9.06 -3.31
C THR A 41 -9.41 -8.68 -2.92
N ILE A 42 -9.58 -7.71 -2.02
CA ILE A 42 -10.85 -7.38 -1.39
C ILE A 42 -11.24 -5.93 -1.71
N LEU A 43 -12.35 -5.76 -2.43
CA LEU A 43 -12.95 -4.44 -2.63
C LEU A 43 -14.00 -4.17 -1.55
N LEU A 44 -13.66 -3.34 -0.56
CA LEU A 44 -14.59 -2.91 0.48
C LEU A 44 -15.44 -1.73 0.00
N THR A 45 -16.73 -1.96 -0.26
CA THR A 45 -17.67 -0.93 -0.72
C THR A 45 -18.68 -0.53 0.36
N GLY A 46 -19.36 0.61 0.16
CA GLY A 46 -20.42 1.08 1.04
C GLY A 46 -20.57 2.60 1.00
N ILE A 47 -21.72 3.11 1.46
CA ILE A 47 -21.99 4.56 1.48
C ILE A 47 -21.01 5.32 2.38
N ARG A 48 -20.90 6.65 2.21
CA ARG A 48 -20.03 7.50 3.04
C ARG A 48 -20.51 7.49 4.51
N GLY A 49 -19.57 7.58 5.45
CA GLY A 49 -19.89 7.67 6.88
C GLY A 49 -20.17 6.33 7.59
N VAL A 50 -20.20 5.18 6.90
CA VAL A 50 -20.48 3.87 7.54
C VAL A 50 -19.29 3.26 8.29
N GLY A 51 -18.22 4.01 8.54
CA GLY A 51 -17.09 3.53 9.34
C GLY A 51 -16.16 2.52 8.64
N LYS A 52 -16.06 2.53 7.30
CA LYS A 52 -15.13 1.64 6.55
C LYS A 52 -13.67 1.83 6.99
N THR A 53 -13.20 3.07 7.07
CA THR A 53 -11.83 3.40 7.51
C THR A 53 -11.58 2.93 8.95
N ALA A 54 -12.55 3.10 9.85
CA ALA A 54 -12.45 2.62 11.23
C ALA A 54 -12.39 1.08 11.31
N LEU A 55 -13.20 0.37 10.51
CA LEU A 55 -13.15 -1.08 10.38
C LEU A 55 -11.76 -1.55 9.96
N ILE A 56 -11.21 -0.95 8.91
CA ILE A 56 -9.89 -1.29 8.38
C ILE A 56 -8.79 -1.01 9.41
N LYS A 57 -8.80 0.14 10.10
CA LYS A 57 -7.85 0.44 11.20
C LYS A 57 -7.88 -0.63 12.30
N LYS A 58 -9.07 -1.08 12.70
CA LYS A 58 -9.21 -2.13 13.74
C LYS A 58 -8.67 -3.49 13.26
N ILE A 59 -8.81 -3.81 11.98
CA ILE A 59 -8.24 -5.03 11.38
C ILE A 59 -6.72 -4.94 11.35
N LYS A 60 -6.15 -3.84 10.85
CA LYS A 60 -4.69 -3.62 10.75
C LYS A 60 -3.96 -3.88 12.07
N HIS A 61 -4.46 -3.30 13.16
CA HIS A 61 -3.89 -3.46 14.50
C HIS A 61 -3.78 -4.92 14.98
N LYS A 62 -4.57 -5.85 14.42
CA LYS A 62 -4.43 -7.28 14.73
C LYS A 62 -3.21 -7.92 14.07
N PHE A 63 -2.70 -7.34 12.99
CA PHE A 63 -1.69 -7.93 12.12
C PHE A 63 -0.35 -7.18 12.12
N ASP A 64 -0.29 -5.93 12.59
CA ASP A 64 0.88 -5.04 12.57
C ASP A 64 2.19 -5.64 13.13
N LYS A 65 2.13 -6.74 13.90
CA LYS A 65 3.31 -7.42 14.48
C LYS A 65 3.89 -8.53 13.62
N GLU A 66 3.07 -9.16 12.78
CA GLU A 66 3.45 -10.38 12.04
C GLU A 66 3.35 -10.21 10.53
N TYR A 67 2.70 -9.15 10.07
CA TYR A 67 2.54 -8.79 8.66
C TYR A 67 3.08 -7.39 8.43
N LEU A 68 3.62 -7.16 7.24
CA LEU A 68 3.94 -5.81 6.80
C LEU A 68 2.65 -5.15 6.30
N VAL A 69 2.14 -4.18 7.04
CA VAL A 69 0.93 -3.43 6.68
C VAL A 69 1.33 -2.13 5.99
N VAL A 70 0.93 -1.99 4.72
CA VAL A 70 1.20 -0.83 3.86
C VAL A 70 -0.09 -0.06 3.62
N ASP A 71 -0.07 1.21 4.02
CA ASP A 71 -1.21 2.12 3.88
C ASP A 71 -1.00 3.13 2.76
N ILE A 72 -1.88 3.07 1.77
CA ILE A 72 -1.87 3.93 0.59
C ILE A 72 -3.12 4.78 0.61
N ASP A 73 -2.96 6.08 0.83
CA ASP A 73 -4.04 7.07 0.74
C ASP A 73 -3.84 7.91 -0.53
N LEU A 74 -4.64 7.64 -1.57
CA LEU A 74 -4.53 8.36 -2.84
C LEU A 74 -4.94 9.85 -2.73
N SER A 75 -5.73 10.21 -1.71
CA SER A 75 -6.24 11.58 -1.52
C SER A 75 -5.19 12.55 -0.98
N ARG A 76 -4.19 12.05 -0.24
CA ARG A 76 -3.13 12.86 0.39
C ARG A 76 -2.01 13.28 -0.55
N SER A 77 -2.07 12.91 -1.82
CA SER A 77 -1.00 13.24 -2.77
C SER A 77 -1.09 14.68 -3.28
N ASN A 78 0.02 15.42 -3.24
CA ASN A 78 0.13 16.74 -3.89
C ASN A 78 -0.23 16.69 -5.38
N ALA A 79 -0.05 15.54 -6.03
CA ALA A 79 -0.43 15.30 -7.42
C ALA A 79 -1.95 15.40 -7.64
N TYR A 80 -2.75 14.91 -6.68
CA TYR A 80 -4.21 15.06 -6.73
C TYR A 80 -4.63 16.53 -6.54
N GLN A 81 -4.03 17.22 -5.57
CA GLN A 81 -4.32 18.64 -5.30
C GLN A 81 -4.00 19.56 -6.49
N GLN A 82 -3.03 19.17 -7.32
CA GLN A 82 -2.63 19.90 -8.53
C GLN A 82 -3.32 19.42 -9.82
N LYS A 83 -4.32 18.52 -9.74
CA LYS A 83 -5.05 17.92 -10.89
C LYS A 83 -4.13 17.25 -11.92
N LYS A 84 -3.02 16.66 -11.48
CA LYS A 84 -2.05 15.96 -12.33
C LYS A 84 -1.79 14.56 -11.79
N LEU A 85 -2.85 13.79 -11.58
CA LEU A 85 -2.71 12.37 -11.25
C LEU A 85 -2.23 11.64 -12.51
N SER A 86 -1.00 11.13 -12.46
CA SER A 86 -0.40 10.35 -13.53
C SER A 86 -0.08 8.94 -13.03
N ARG A 87 0.14 7.99 -13.94
CA ARG A 87 0.59 6.65 -13.57
C ARG A 87 1.90 6.69 -12.77
N GLY A 88 2.83 7.58 -13.17
CA GLY A 88 4.04 7.94 -12.42
C GLY A 88 3.78 8.37 -10.99
N SER A 89 2.81 9.26 -10.79
CA SER A 89 2.43 9.75 -9.48
C SER A 89 1.92 8.61 -8.58
N ILE A 90 1.10 7.70 -9.11
CA ILE A 90 0.57 6.56 -8.34
C ILE A 90 1.67 5.56 -7.98
N ILE A 91 2.52 5.19 -8.93
CA ILE A 91 3.67 4.32 -8.68
C ILE A 91 4.57 4.91 -7.58
N LYS A 92 4.81 6.22 -7.62
CA LYS A 92 5.57 6.90 -6.56
C LYS A 92 4.88 6.81 -5.20
N ILE A 93 3.58 7.04 -5.12
CA ILE A 93 2.82 6.94 -3.86
C ILE A 93 2.90 5.51 -3.29
N ILE A 94 2.73 4.49 -4.14
CA ILE A 94 2.87 3.08 -3.75
C ILE A 94 4.26 2.83 -3.18
N TYR A 95 5.31 3.26 -3.89
CA TYR A 95 6.69 3.11 -3.45
C TYR A 95 6.94 3.78 -2.09
N ASP A 96 6.60 5.06 -1.95
CA ASP A 96 6.82 5.83 -0.74
C ASP A 96 6.10 5.18 0.47
N ALA A 97 4.88 4.65 0.27
CA ALA A 97 4.13 3.92 1.29
C ALA A 97 4.81 2.60 1.70
N ILE A 98 5.27 1.79 0.73
CA ILE A 98 5.98 0.53 1.01
C ILE A 98 7.25 0.80 1.81
N ILE A 99 8.03 1.82 1.42
CA ILE A 99 9.28 2.14 2.11
C ILE A 99 9.02 2.65 3.53
N LYS A 100 8.03 3.52 3.70
CA LYS A 100 7.63 4.00 5.02
C LYS A 100 7.23 2.83 5.94
N ALA A 101 6.32 1.97 5.49
CA ALA A 101 5.86 0.81 6.26
C ALA A 101 7.03 -0.13 6.62
N SER A 102 7.93 -0.37 5.66
CA SER A 102 9.10 -1.22 5.87
C SER A 102 10.04 -0.66 6.94
N LYS A 103 10.26 0.66 6.95
CA LYS A 103 11.05 1.35 7.98
C LYS A 103 10.39 1.25 9.34
N GLU A 104 9.08 1.52 9.42
CA GLU A 104 8.29 1.46 10.66
C GLU A 104 8.27 0.03 11.25
N PHE A 105 8.22 -1.00 10.40
CA PHE A 105 8.35 -2.39 10.81
C PHE A 105 9.78 -2.79 11.24
N GLY A 106 10.80 -2.03 10.81
CA GLY A 106 12.20 -2.26 11.17
C GLY A 106 13.02 -3.09 10.15
N LEU A 107 12.59 -3.14 8.88
CA LEU A 107 13.27 -3.87 7.80
C LEU A 107 14.46 -3.07 7.24
N ARG A 108 15.58 -3.04 7.98
CA ARG A 108 16.79 -2.25 7.66
C ARG A 108 17.55 -2.65 6.38
N THR A 109 17.25 -3.79 5.76
CA THR A 109 17.98 -4.31 4.59
C THR A 109 17.43 -3.81 3.25
N LEU A 110 16.26 -3.15 3.24
CA LEU A 110 15.63 -2.65 2.02
C LEU A 110 16.45 -1.56 1.33
N ASP A 111 17.03 -0.62 2.08
CA ASP A 111 17.77 0.51 1.53
C ASP A 111 18.94 0.07 0.63
N LYS A 112 19.69 -0.95 1.06
CA LYS A 112 20.81 -1.51 0.27
C LYS A 112 20.34 -2.22 -1.00
N LYS A 113 19.16 -2.87 -0.97
CA LYS A 113 18.59 -3.58 -2.13
C LYS A 113 18.06 -2.60 -3.16
N ILE A 114 17.38 -1.56 -2.69
CA ILE A 114 16.95 -0.43 -3.52
C ILE A 114 18.17 0.21 -4.16
N GLU A 115 19.19 0.58 -3.39
CA GLU A 115 20.42 1.14 -3.94
C GLU A 115 21.05 0.25 -5.02
N LYS A 116 21.13 -1.08 -4.78
CA LYS A 116 21.68 -2.03 -5.75
C LYS A 116 20.83 -2.06 -7.03
N TYR A 117 19.51 -2.11 -6.92
CA TYR A 117 18.60 -2.10 -8.08
C TYR A 117 18.79 -0.84 -8.91
N PHE A 118 18.86 0.33 -8.26
CA PHE A 118 19.03 1.60 -8.92
C PHE A 118 20.40 1.72 -9.63
N LYS A 119 21.47 1.28 -8.96
CA LYS A 119 22.82 1.23 -9.54
C LYS A 119 22.90 0.29 -10.75
N THR A 120 22.31 -0.90 -10.65
CA THR A 120 22.36 -1.93 -11.70
C THR A 120 21.61 -1.51 -12.96
N ASN A 121 20.47 -0.83 -12.81
CA ASN A 121 19.62 -0.42 -13.92
C ASN A 121 19.96 0.99 -14.48
N LYS A 122 21.03 1.62 -13.99
CA LYS A 122 21.49 2.96 -14.41
C LYS A 122 20.43 4.05 -14.29
N PHE A 123 19.57 3.99 -13.27
CA PHE A 123 18.60 5.05 -13.03
C PHE A 123 19.30 6.35 -12.62
N LYS A 124 18.82 7.49 -13.14
CA LYS A 124 19.17 8.78 -12.55
C LYS A 124 18.39 8.93 -11.24
N ILE A 125 19.13 8.93 -10.13
CA ILE A 125 18.62 9.25 -8.80
C ILE A 125 18.73 10.77 -8.66
N ASP A 126 17.64 11.43 -8.26
CA ASP A 126 17.74 12.86 -7.94
C ASP A 126 18.55 12.96 -6.65
N LYS A 127 19.75 13.56 -6.73
CA LYS A 127 20.57 13.78 -5.54
C LYS A 127 19.92 14.79 -4.58
N ILE A 128 18.87 15.50 -5.01
CA ILE A 128 18.26 16.62 -4.28
C ILE A 128 17.05 16.17 -3.44
N LEU A 129 16.44 15.02 -3.74
CA LEU A 129 15.27 14.50 -3.04
C LEU A 129 15.60 13.25 -2.20
N SER A 130 16.68 13.30 -1.42
CA SER A 130 16.89 12.31 -0.36
C SER A 130 16.04 12.70 0.86
N TYR A 131 14.79 12.25 0.91
CA TYR A 131 14.04 12.26 2.18
C TYR A 131 14.58 11.08 3.01
N GLU A 132 15.32 11.37 4.09
CA GLU A 132 15.89 10.35 4.99
C GLU A 132 16.68 9.22 4.30
N HIS A 133 17.61 9.58 3.41
CA HIS A 133 18.56 8.65 2.76
C HIS A 133 17.98 7.62 1.78
N ILE A 134 16.69 7.68 1.44
CA ILE A 134 16.12 6.83 0.38
C ILE A 134 16.31 7.51 -0.98
N PRO A 135 16.88 6.84 -1.99
CA PRO A 135 16.91 7.38 -3.34
C PRO A 135 15.50 7.47 -3.90
N VAL A 136 15.04 8.70 -4.20
CA VAL A 136 13.80 8.94 -4.93
C VAL A 136 14.12 8.86 -6.44
N PRO A 137 13.45 7.98 -7.19
CA PRO A 137 13.65 7.90 -8.64
C PRO A 137 13.23 9.18 -9.36
N VAL A 138 14.01 9.59 -10.37
CA VAL A 138 13.57 10.61 -11.34
C VAL A 138 12.95 9.93 -12.53
N PHE A 139 11.68 10.23 -12.77
CA PHE A 139 10.91 9.75 -13.91
C PHE A 139 11.21 10.63 -15.15
N GLU A 140 12.43 10.56 -15.68
CA GLU A 140 12.86 11.41 -16.81
C GLU A 140 12.42 10.89 -18.20
N SER A 141 12.15 9.58 -18.36
CA SER A 141 11.76 8.98 -19.64
C SER A 141 10.72 7.87 -19.47
N GLU A 142 9.96 7.55 -20.54
CA GLU A 142 8.96 6.48 -20.52
C GLU A 142 9.57 5.10 -20.21
N GLU A 143 10.77 4.82 -20.72
CA GLU A 143 11.47 3.55 -20.45
C GLU A 143 11.96 3.47 -18.98
N ASN A 144 12.40 4.59 -18.41
CA ASN A 144 12.73 4.67 -16.99
C ASN A 144 11.48 4.52 -16.11
N TYR A 145 10.32 5.02 -16.56
CA TYR A 145 9.07 4.83 -15.85
C TYR A 145 8.64 3.36 -15.82
N ALA A 146 8.68 2.64 -16.96
CA ALA A 146 8.21 1.26 -17.02
C ALA A 146 9.02 0.33 -16.10
N ARG A 147 10.36 0.37 -16.17
CA ARG A 147 11.23 -0.47 -15.33
C ARG A 147 11.03 -0.19 -13.84
N LEU A 148 10.82 1.07 -13.50
CA LEU A 148 10.59 1.48 -12.13
C LEU A 148 9.21 1.09 -11.62
N ALA A 149 8.18 1.20 -12.45
CA ALA A 149 6.85 0.72 -12.13
C ALA A 149 6.89 -0.78 -11.84
N ASP A 150 7.57 -1.57 -12.68
CA ASP A 150 7.70 -3.02 -12.49
C ASP A 150 8.42 -3.33 -11.18
N PHE A 151 9.52 -2.62 -10.90
CA PHE A 151 10.22 -2.75 -9.63
C PHE A 151 9.33 -2.50 -8.42
N VAL A 152 8.60 -1.39 -8.42
CA VAL A 152 7.71 -1.00 -7.32
C VAL A 152 6.60 -2.03 -7.15
N MET A 153 6.02 -2.50 -8.24
CA MET A 153 4.93 -3.49 -8.20
C MET A 153 5.43 -4.87 -7.75
N GLU A 154 6.66 -5.27 -8.05
CA GLU A 154 7.27 -6.53 -7.58
C GLU A 154 7.73 -6.46 -6.12
N LEU A 155 8.01 -5.27 -5.61
CA LEU A 155 8.67 -5.06 -4.33
C LEU A 155 7.96 -5.72 -3.14
N PRO A 156 6.62 -5.67 -2.99
CA PRO A 156 5.93 -6.28 -1.85
C PRO A 156 6.21 -7.79 -1.70
N GLN A 157 6.14 -8.54 -2.79
CA GLN A 157 6.40 -9.98 -2.78
C GLN A 157 7.88 -10.28 -2.48
N LYS A 158 8.81 -9.50 -3.04
CA LYS A 158 10.23 -9.65 -2.72
C LYS A 158 10.53 -9.36 -1.24
N ILE A 159 9.87 -8.35 -0.66
CA ILE A 159 10.02 -8.05 0.77
C ILE A 159 9.60 -9.26 1.61
N TYR A 160 8.48 -9.90 1.29
CA TYR A 160 8.07 -11.13 1.95
C TYR A 160 9.11 -12.24 1.77
N GLU A 161 9.50 -12.55 0.53
CA GLU A 161 10.45 -13.64 0.24
C GLU A 161 11.76 -13.48 1.03
N ASP A 162 12.27 -12.26 1.08
CA ASP A 162 13.51 -11.89 1.74
C ASP A 162 13.43 -11.86 3.28
N ASN A 163 12.22 -11.86 3.84
CA ASN A 163 11.97 -11.76 5.28
C ASN A 163 10.89 -12.77 5.73
N SER A 164 10.78 -13.91 5.04
CA SER A 164 9.78 -14.94 5.32
C SER A 164 9.98 -15.61 6.68
N ASP A 165 11.14 -15.41 7.30
CA ASP A 165 11.45 -15.76 8.68
C ASP A 165 10.81 -14.81 9.71
N LYS A 166 10.38 -13.62 9.29
CA LYS A 166 9.86 -12.53 10.14
C LYS A 166 8.44 -12.09 9.79
N LEU A 167 8.03 -12.29 8.54
CA LEU A 167 6.75 -11.86 8.00
C LEU A 167 5.93 -13.07 7.59
N LYS A 168 4.67 -13.09 8.01
CA LYS A 168 3.66 -14.01 7.50
C LYS A 168 3.08 -13.56 6.16
N GLY A 169 3.28 -12.30 5.79
CA GLY A 169 2.79 -11.75 4.52
C GLY A 169 2.87 -10.22 4.48
N VAL A 170 2.38 -9.65 3.38
CA VAL A 170 2.25 -8.20 3.19
C VAL A 170 0.78 -7.88 2.91
N PHE A 171 0.26 -6.83 3.53
CA PHE A 171 -1.07 -6.28 3.24
C PHE A 171 -0.91 -4.89 2.67
N ILE A 172 -1.57 -4.63 1.54
CA ILE A 172 -1.58 -3.32 0.88
C ILE A 172 -3.00 -2.79 0.91
N PHE A 173 -3.26 -1.83 1.80
CA PHE A 173 -4.55 -1.18 1.88
C PHE A 173 -4.54 0.09 1.04
N ILE A 174 -5.39 0.14 0.01
CA ILE A 174 -5.55 1.32 -0.85
C ILE A 174 -6.86 2.02 -0.50
N ASP A 175 -6.77 3.14 0.21
CA ASP A 175 -7.91 4.00 0.49
C ASP A 175 -8.16 4.96 -0.68
N GLU A 176 -9.42 5.35 -0.85
CA GLU A 176 -9.88 6.24 -1.93
C GLU A 176 -9.47 5.74 -3.34
N ILE A 177 -9.48 4.42 -3.56
CA ILE A 177 -9.13 3.77 -4.84
C ILE A 177 -9.90 4.34 -6.04
N GLN A 178 -11.13 4.84 -5.83
CA GLN A 178 -11.92 5.51 -6.86
C GLN A 178 -11.22 6.69 -7.53
N LEU A 179 -10.22 7.30 -6.88
CA LEU A 179 -9.46 8.43 -7.45
C LEU A 179 -8.61 8.03 -8.66
N ILE A 180 -8.32 6.74 -8.86
CA ILE A 180 -7.61 6.27 -10.05
C ILE A 180 -8.38 6.54 -11.36
N LYS A 181 -9.70 6.76 -11.28
CA LYS A 181 -10.53 7.05 -12.44
C LYS A 181 -10.10 8.33 -13.19
N ASP A 182 -9.38 9.21 -12.50
CA ASP A 182 -8.90 10.48 -13.03
C ASP A 182 -7.60 10.31 -13.86
N LEU A 183 -7.06 9.07 -13.96
CA LEU A 183 -5.93 8.76 -14.84
C LEU A 183 -6.35 8.66 -16.30
N ASP A 184 -5.46 9.09 -17.19
CA ASP A 184 -5.55 8.72 -18.60
C ASP A 184 -5.33 7.21 -18.77
N ASN A 185 -6.26 6.55 -19.46
CA ASN A 185 -6.21 5.12 -19.79
C ASN A 185 -6.18 4.20 -18.55
N VAL A 186 -7.10 4.43 -17.62
CA VAL A 186 -7.30 3.66 -16.38
C VAL A 186 -7.30 2.16 -16.62
N ASP A 187 -7.98 1.68 -17.66
CA ASP A 187 -8.11 0.25 -17.94
C ASP A 187 -6.75 -0.42 -18.16
N LYS A 188 -5.86 0.21 -18.94
CA LYS A 188 -4.50 -0.31 -19.13
C LYS A 188 -3.71 -0.33 -17.83
N PHE A 189 -3.89 0.68 -16.99
CA PHE A 189 -3.22 0.74 -15.70
C PHE A 189 -3.74 -0.33 -14.72
N LEU A 190 -5.06 -0.59 -14.69
CA LEU A 190 -5.66 -1.65 -13.90
C LEU A 190 -5.22 -3.04 -14.38
N TRP A 191 -5.17 -3.27 -15.69
CA TRP A 191 -4.63 -4.50 -16.26
C TRP A 191 -3.17 -4.72 -15.90
N TYR A 192 -2.38 -3.65 -15.95
CA TYR A 192 -0.99 -3.64 -15.51
C TYR A 192 -0.86 -4.01 -14.02
N MET A 193 -1.58 -3.34 -13.13
CA MET A 193 -1.59 -3.67 -11.69
C MET A 193 -1.95 -5.14 -11.47
N ARG A 194 -3.02 -5.62 -12.14
CA ARG A 194 -3.52 -6.99 -12.03
C ARG A 194 -2.46 -8.03 -12.41
N SER A 195 -1.63 -7.78 -13.43
CA SER A 195 -0.62 -8.77 -13.85
C SER A 195 0.44 -9.03 -12.78
N PHE A 196 0.71 -8.06 -11.89
CA PHE A 196 1.57 -8.28 -10.74
C PHE A 196 0.80 -8.97 -9.61
N ILE A 197 -0.36 -8.43 -9.23
CA ILE A 197 -1.18 -8.93 -8.11
C ILE A 197 -1.44 -10.45 -8.25
N GLN A 198 -1.77 -10.93 -9.45
CA GLN A 198 -2.06 -12.34 -9.69
C GLN A 198 -0.88 -13.29 -9.43
N ASN A 199 0.34 -12.78 -9.48
CA ASN A 199 1.57 -13.57 -9.26
C ASN A 199 2.08 -13.46 -7.82
N GLN A 200 1.50 -12.60 -7.00
CA GLN A 200 1.93 -12.37 -5.63
C GLN A 200 1.12 -13.23 -4.66
N LYS A 201 1.76 -14.29 -4.19
CA LYS A 201 1.10 -15.31 -3.37
C LYS A 201 0.97 -14.90 -1.91
N ASN A 202 1.77 -13.94 -1.45
CA ASN A 202 1.86 -13.51 -0.06
C ASN A 202 1.63 -12.00 0.12
N VAL A 203 0.92 -11.39 -0.83
CA VAL A 203 0.55 -9.97 -0.81
C VAL A 203 -0.96 -9.83 -1.00
N ALA A 204 -1.67 -9.43 0.04
CA ALA A 204 -3.10 -9.11 -0.07
C ALA A 204 -3.33 -7.64 -0.43
N TYR A 205 -4.44 -7.39 -1.12
CA TYR A 205 -4.87 -6.07 -1.59
C TYR A 205 -6.30 -5.75 -1.16
#